data_AF-A0A952I326-F1
#
_entry.id   AF-A0A952I326-F1
#
_cell.length_a   1.000
_cell.length_b   1.000
_cell.length_c   1.000
_cell.angle_alpha   90.00
_cell.angle_beta   90.00
_cell.angle_gamma   90.00
#
_symmetry.space_group_name_H-M   'P 1'
#
loop_
_entity.id
_entity.type
_entity.pdbx_description
1 polymer ?
#
loop_
_entity_poly.entity_id
_entity_poly.type
_entity_poly.pdbx_seq_one_letter_code
_entity_poly.pdbx_strand_id
1 'polypeptide(L)' 'MIKNQSIFVFLIYFIIPVLAFSQSEKLLIKPYLQDATPNSIKIKWESSKGKESVVEYGKSN' A
#
# COMPACT_ATOMS: atom_id res chain seq x y z
N MET A 1 -44.61 13.58 -6.85
CA MET A 1 -43.33 13.48 -7.60
C MET A 1 -42.10 13.97 -6.81
N ILE A 2 -42.22 14.94 -5.89
CA ILE A 2 -41.07 15.57 -5.17
C ILE A 2 -40.47 14.70 -4.05
N LYS A 3 -41.28 13.87 -3.38
CA LYS A 3 -40.84 13.03 -2.23
C LYS A 3 -39.77 11.99 -2.62
N ASN A 4 -39.86 11.43 -3.82
CA ASN A 4 -38.95 10.41 -4.34
C ASN A 4 -37.60 11.03 -4.76
N GLN A 5 -37.64 12.29 -5.20
CA GLN A 5 -36.45 13.10 -5.53
C GLN A 5 -35.62 13.41 -4.27
N SER A 6 -36.25 13.80 -3.15
CA SER A 6 -35.54 14.02 -1.88
C SER A 6 -34.89 12.74 -1.33
N ILE A 7 -35.54 11.58 -1.49
CA ILE A 7 -34.98 10.28 -1.09
C ILE A 7 -33.73 9.95 -1.92
N PHE A 8 -33.77 10.22 -3.22
CA PHE A 8 -32.64 9.99 -4.12
C PHE A 8 -31.43 10.87 -3.76
N VAL A 9 -31.67 12.16 -3.46
CA VAL A 9 -30.62 13.08 -3.02
C VAL A 9 -30.00 12.62 -1.70
N PHE A 10 -30.82 12.14 -0.76
CA PHE A 10 -30.34 11.60 0.52
C PHE A 10 -29.49 10.33 0.34
N LEU A 11 -29.89 9.45 -0.57
CA LEU A 11 -29.14 8.25 -0.95
C LEU A 11 -27.79 8.58 -1.57
N ILE A 12 -27.75 9.56 -2.48
CA ILE A 12 -26.51 10.03 -3.12
C ILE A 12 -25.56 10.62 -2.07
N TYR A 13 -26.07 11.43 -1.16
CA TYR A 13 -25.27 12.06 -0.10
C TYR A 13 -24.61 11.03 0.84
N PHE A 14 -25.29 9.91 1.11
CA PHE A 14 -24.75 8.85 1.95
C PHE A 14 -23.83 7.85 1.21
N ILE A 15 -24.01 7.63 -0.09
CA ILE A 15 -23.21 6.65 -0.86
C ILE A 15 -21.88 7.21 -1.36
N ILE A 16 -21.83 8.49 -1.74
CA ILE A 16 -20.59 9.13 -2.25
C ILE A 16 -19.39 9.02 -1.29
N PRO A 17 -19.51 9.29 0.03
CA PRO A 17 -18.35 9.24 0.92
C PRO A 17 -17.77 7.82 1.06
N VAL A 18 -18.58 6.77 0.97
CA VAL A 18 -18.12 5.36 1.09
C VAL A 18 -17.16 4.98 -0.03
N LEU A 19 -17.38 5.50 -1.24
CA LEU A 19 -16.51 5.24 -2.40
C LEU A 19 -15.16 5.95 -2.29
N ALA A 20 -15.14 7.14 -1.67
CA ALA A 20 -13.92 7.93 -1.49
C ALA A 20 -12.93 7.30 -0.49
N PHE A 21 -13.41 6.53 0.50
CA PHE A 21 -12.56 5.84 1.48
C PHE A 21 -11.90 4.56 0.98
N SER A 22 -12.18 4.11 -0.26
CA SER A 22 -11.65 2.86 -0.81
C SER A 22 -10.25 2.96 -1.42
N GLN A 23 -9.61 4.14 -1.40
CA GLN A 23 -8.23 4.26 -1.85
C GLN A 23 -7.29 3.71 -0.78
N SER A 24 -7.00 2.41 -0.86
CA SER A 24 -5.90 1.84 -0.10
C SER A 24 -4.59 2.40 -0.67
N GLU A 25 -3.94 3.28 0.08
CA GLU A 25 -2.55 3.59 -0.19
C GLU A 25 -1.77 2.27 -0.14
N LYS A 26 -1.16 1.89 -1.27
CA LYS A 26 -0.26 0.74 -1.28
C LYS A 26 0.93 1.07 -0.38
N LEU A 27 1.01 0.39 0.75
CA LEU A 27 2.17 0.45 1.63
C LEU A 27 3.36 -0.17 0.89
N LEU A 28 4.21 0.67 0.29
CA LEU A 28 5.44 0.22 -0.35
C LEU A 28 6.44 -0.21 0.73
N ILE A 29 6.69 -1.51 0.84
CA ILE A 29 7.63 -2.05 1.83
C ILE A 29 9.06 -1.69 1.46
N LYS A 30 9.68 -0.83 2.27
CA LYS A 30 11.10 -0.44 2.16
C LYS A 30 12.03 -1.57 2.61
N PRO A 31 13.31 -1.56 2.21
CA PRO A 31 14.29 -2.55 2.66
C PRO A 31 14.39 -2.65 4.17
N TYR A 32 14.35 -3.87 4.68
CA TYR A 32 14.50 -4.19 6.09
C TYR A 32 15.23 -5.53 6.29
N LEU A 33 15.82 -5.68 7.47
CA LEU A 33 16.67 -6.82 7.83
C LEU A 33 15.88 -7.89 8.60
N GLN A 34 16.12 -9.17 8.29
CA GLN A 34 15.53 -10.32 8.97
C GLN A 34 16.54 -11.46 9.14
N ASP A 35 16.25 -12.38 10.07
CA ASP A 35 16.93 -13.67 10.23
C ASP A 35 18.47 -13.58 10.28
N ALA A 36 18.99 -12.67 11.10
CA ALA A 36 20.44 -12.50 11.27
C ALA A 36 21.06 -13.71 11.97
N THR A 37 22.15 -14.23 11.40
CA THR A 37 23.09 -15.15 12.03
C THR A 37 24.48 -14.49 12.03
N PRO A 38 25.49 -15.05 12.73
CA PRO A 38 26.82 -14.44 12.78
C PRO A 38 27.43 -14.13 11.40
N ASN A 39 27.07 -14.88 10.36
CA ASN A 39 27.64 -14.75 9.00
C ASN A 39 26.58 -14.59 7.89
N SER A 40 25.30 -14.38 8.24
CA SER A 40 24.25 -14.21 7.23
C SER A 40 23.15 -13.27 7.70
N ILE A 41 22.50 -12.58 6.78
CA ILE A 41 21.30 -11.80 7.04
C ILE A 41 20.41 -11.78 5.81
N LYS A 42 19.09 -11.69 5.99
CA LYS A 42 18.14 -11.54 4.89
C LYS A 42 17.70 -10.10 4.77
N ILE A 43 17.71 -9.56 3.56
CA ILE A 43 17.18 -8.24 3.23
C ILE A 43 15.91 -8.47 2.42
N LYS A 44 14.80 -7.84 2.84
CA LYS A 44 13.50 -7.96 2.16
C LYS A 44 12.92 -6.59 1.88
N TRP A 45 12.24 -6.46 0.75
CA TRP A 45 11.53 -5.26 0.30
C TRP A 45 10.48 -5.65 -0.73
N GLU A 46 9.57 -4.74 -1.04
CA GLU A 46 8.69 -4.85 -2.20
C GLU A 46 9.36 -4.17 -3.41
N SER A 47 9.39 -4.89 -4.54
CA SER A 47 9.87 -4.36 -5.82
C SER A 47 8.78 -4.47 -6.88
N SER A 48 8.83 -3.59 -7.88
CA SER A 48 7.93 -3.69 -9.03
C SER A 48 8.23 -4.97 -9.82
N LYS A 49 7.18 -5.71 -10.18
CA LYS A 49 7.27 -6.93 -10.98
C LYS A 49 8.10 -6.70 -12.25
N GLY A 50 9.06 -7.59 -12.52
CA GLY A 50 9.88 -7.57 -13.73
C GLY A 50 11.12 -6.68 -13.67
N LYS A 51 11.43 -6.07 -12.52
CA LYS A 51 12.74 -5.43 -12.28
C LYS A 51 13.66 -6.37 -11.53
N GLU A 52 14.95 -6.28 -11.84
CA GLU A 52 16.00 -6.98 -11.11
C GLU A 52 16.13 -6.44 -9.68
N SER A 53 16.45 -7.33 -8.74
CA SER A 53 16.56 -7.06 -7.31
C SER A 53 18.00 -7.32 -6.86
N VAL A 54 18.85 -6.30 -6.87
CA VAL A 54 20.27 -6.39 -6.51
C VAL A 54 20.53 -5.67 -5.19
N VAL A 55 21.42 -6.23 -4.36
CA VAL A 55 21.93 -5.60 -3.14
C VAL A 55 23.44 -5.46 -3.25
N GLU A 56 23.94 -4.24 -3.10
CA GLU A 56 25.36 -3.96 -2.91
C GLU A 56 25.67 -3.90 -1.42
N TYR A 57 26.73 -4.58 -0.99
CA TYR A 57 27.12 -4.66 0.42
C TYR A 57 28.63 -4.74 0.59
N GLY A 58 29.11 -4.32 1.76
CA GLY A 58 30.52 -4.28 2.09
C GLY A 58 30.74 -3.71 3.48
N LYS A 59 32.01 -3.61 3.91
CA LYS A 59 32.36 -2.88 5.12
C LYS A 59 32.26 -1.38 4.84
N SER A 60 31.90 -0.59 5.85
CA SER A 60 32.17 0.84 5.79
C SER A 60 33.67 1.06 5.74
N ASN A 61 34.09 2.04 4.96
CA ASN A 61 35.45 2.58 5.02
C ASN A 61 35.67 3.29 6.36
#